data_AF-A0A6C1PI29-F1
#
_entry.id   AF-A0A6C1PI29-F1
#
_cell.length_a   1.000
_cell.length_b   1.000
_cell.length_c   1.000
_cell.angle_alpha   90.00
_cell.angle_beta   90.00
_cell.angle_gamma   90.00
#
_symmetry.space_group_name_H-M   'P 1'
#
loop_
_entity.id
_entity.type
_entity.pdbx_description
1 polymer ?
#
loop_
_entity_poly.entity_id
_entity_poly.type
_entity_poly.pdbx_seq_one_letter_code
_entity_poly.pdbx_strand_id
1 'polypeptide(L)'
;MGIALAALSAIMFGTADFAGGLASRRNPLSSVLVFSQIAGVALSLIAAPLLGSDAIGAADIAWGAAAGIAGPDGAQIAMQHPRRYP
;
A
#
# COMPACT_ATOMS: atom_id res chain seq x y z
N MET A 1 -20.22 -0.33 -17.42
CA MET A 1 -19.03 0.40 -16.93
C MET A 1 -18.46 -0.19 -15.64
N GLY A 2 -19.28 -0.53 -14.62
CA GLY A 2 -18.78 -1.13 -13.37
C GLY A 2 -18.03 -2.47 -13.52
N ILE A 3 -18.43 -3.33 -14.46
CA ILE A 3 -17.77 -4.63 -14.71
C ILE A 3 -16.32 -4.46 -15.20
N ALA A 4 -16.07 -3.47 -16.08
CA ALA A 4 -14.73 -3.21 -16.59
C ALA A 4 -13.81 -2.67 -15.48
N LEU A 5 -14.32 -1.80 -14.62
CA LEU A 5 -13.60 -1.32 -13.45
C LEU A 5 -13.33 -2.44 -12.43
N ALA A 6 -14.30 -3.34 -12.22
CA ALA A 6 -14.15 -4.49 -11.35
C ALA A 6 -13.08 -5.47 -11.88
N ALA A 7 -13.09 -5.76 -13.18
CA ALA A 7 -12.05 -6.56 -13.82
C ALA A 7 -10.67 -5.90 -13.74
N LEU A 8 -10.59 -4.58 -13.98
CA LEU A 8 -9.34 -3.84 -13.85
C LEU A 8 -8.81 -3.86 -12.41
N SER A 9 -9.69 -3.68 -11.43
CA SER A 9 -9.35 -3.76 -10.00
C SER A 9 -8.90 -5.17 -9.62
N ALA A 10 -9.59 -6.21 -10.09
CA ALA A 10 -9.20 -7.61 -9.86
C ALA A 10 -7.82 -7.93 -10.45
N ILE A 11 -7.50 -7.39 -11.64
CA ILE A 11 -6.17 -7.56 -12.24
C ILE A 11 -5.10 -6.82 -11.42
N MET A 12 -5.37 -5.56 -11.03
CA MET A 12 -4.43 -4.76 -10.22
C MET A 12 -4.17 -5.39 -8.84
N PHE A 13 -5.22 -5.75 -8.10
CA PHE A 13 -5.07 -6.39 -6.79
C PHE A 13 -4.48 -7.80 -6.93
N GLY A 14 -4.93 -8.60 -7.90
CA GLY A 14 -4.41 -9.95 -8.11
C GLY A 14 -2.92 -9.98 -8.48
N THR A 15 -2.48 -9.02 -9.31
CA THR A 15 -1.04 -8.89 -9.64
C THR A 15 -0.22 -8.39 -8.46
N ALA A 16 -0.75 -7.45 -7.66
CA ALA A 16 -0.09 -6.95 -6.46
C ALA A 16 0.08 -8.06 -5.39
N ASP A 17 -0.95 -8.86 -5.13
CA ASP A 17 -0.89 -10.00 -4.19
C ASP A 17 0.12 -11.06 -4.65
N PHE A 18 0.12 -11.39 -5.94
CA PHE A 18 1.03 -12.38 -6.49
C PHE A 18 2.49 -11.91 -6.43
N ALA A 19 2.75 -10.66 -6.81
CA ALA A 19 4.07 -10.05 -6.75
C ALA A 19 4.58 -9.92 -5.30
N GLY A 20 3.72 -9.48 -4.37
CA GLY A 20 4.05 -9.37 -2.94
C GLY A 20 4.33 -10.72 -2.28
N GLY A 21 3.55 -11.75 -2.62
CA GLY A 21 3.76 -13.12 -2.18
C GLY A 21 5.04 -13.75 -2.75
N LEU A 22 5.39 -13.45 -4.01
CA LEU A 22 6.64 -13.90 -4.64
C LEU A 22 7.87 -13.17 -4.07
N ALA A 23 7.76 -11.87 -3.81
CA ALA A 23 8.84 -11.05 -3.24
C ALA A 23 9.17 -11.46 -1.80
N SER A 24 8.15 -11.74 -0.99
CA SER A 24 8.32 -12.18 0.42
C SER A 24 8.99 -13.56 0.55
N ARG A 25 8.94 -14.39 -0.51
CA ARG A 25 9.64 -15.69 -0.54
C ARG A 25 11.14 -15.58 -0.80
N ARG A 26 11.59 -14.47 -1.41
CA ARG A 26 12.98 -14.32 -1.88
C ARG A 26 13.77 -13.23 -1.14
N ASN A 27 13.08 -12.30 -0.48
CA ASN A 27 13.69 -11.19 0.24
C ASN A 27 13.13 -11.09 1.66
N PRO A 28 13.92 -10.55 2.62
CA PRO A 28 13.41 -10.24 3.94
C PRO A 28 12.22 -9.28 3.85
N LEU A 29 11.17 -9.56 4.61
CA LEU A 29 9.89 -8.84 4.63
C LEU A 29 10.07 -7.32 4.77
N SER A 30 11.08 -6.89 5.55
CA SER A 30 11.43 -5.48 5.72
C SER A 30 11.77 -4.79 4.39
N SER A 31 12.44 -5.48 3.46
CA SER A 31 12.81 -4.92 2.15
C SER A 31 11.59 -4.73 1.25
N VAL A 32 10.64 -5.68 1.30
CA VAL A 32 9.37 -5.60 0.55
C VAL A 32 8.48 -4.48 1.08
N LEU A 33 8.45 -4.30 2.40
CA LEU A 33 7.71 -3.23 3.07
C LEU A 33 8.29 -1.84 2.73
N VAL A 34 9.60 -1.66 2.83
CA VAL A 34 10.27 -0.39 2.47
C VAL A 34 10.02 -0.05 1.00
N PHE A 35 10.13 -1.02 0.10
CA PHE A 35 9.87 -0.80 -1.32
C PHE A 35 8.40 -0.42 -1.59
N SER A 36 7.44 -1.06 -0.91
CA SER A 36 6.02 -0.70 -1.03
C SER A 36 5.74 0.71 -0.54
N GLN A 37 6.35 1.14 0.56
CA GLN A 37 6.20 2.50 1.06
C GLN A 37 6.77 3.53 0.08
N ILE A 38 7.95 3.27 -0.49
CA ILE A 38 8.55 4.13 -1.52
C ILE A 38 7.64 4.23 -2.75
N ALA A 39 7.12 3.09 -3.23
CA ALA A 39 6.22 3.05 -4.37
C ALA A 39 4.91 3.81 -4.10
N GLY A 40 4.31 3.64 -2.92
CA GLY A 40 3.08 4.33 -2.52
C GLY A 40 3.25 5.84 -2.40
N VAL A 41 4.36 6.31 -1.82
CA VAL A 41 4.69 7.74 -1.75
C VAL A 41 4.95 8.31 -3.13
N ALA A 42 5.71 7.61 -3.98
CA ALA A 42 5.98 8.05 -5.35
C ALA A 42 4.70 8.16 -6.19
N LEU A 43 3.82 7.15 -6.12
CA LEU A 43 2.51 7.19 -6.76
C LEU A 43 1.65 8.35 -6.26
N SER A 44 1.64 8.60 -4.95
CA SER A 44 0.88 9.70 -4.36
C SER A 44 1.40 11.08 -4.82
N LEU A 45 2.72 11.25 -4.89
CA LEU A 45 3.36 12.47 -5.41
C LEU A 45 3.06 12.70 -6.90
N ILE A 46 2.94 11.63 -7.68
CA ILE A 46 2.57 11.71 -9.11
C ILE A 46 1.07 12.00 -9.26
N ALA A 47 0.22 11.38 -8.45
CA ALA A 47 -1.23 11.54 -8.49
C ALA A 47 -1.69 12.94 -8.05
N ALA A 48 -1.02 13.54 -7.06
CA ALA A 48 -1.37 14.85 -6.52
C ALA A 48 -1.49 15.97 -7.60
N PRO A 49 -0.51 16.20 -8.48
CA PRO A 49 -0.63 17.20 -9.55
C PRO A 49 -1.62 16.80 -10.65
N LEU A 50 -1.86 15.51 -10.88
CA LEU A 50 -2.81 15.02 -11.88
C LEU A 50 -4.28 15.23 -11.47
N LEU A 51 -4.55 15.29 -10.17
CA LEU A 51 -5.90 15.44 -9.60
C LEU A 51 -6.32 16.91 -9.40
N GLY A 52 -5.43 17.87 -9.62
CA GLY A 52 -5.77 19.30 -9.64
C GLY A 52 -6.14 19.88 -8.27
N SER A 53 -5.36 19.60 -7.22
CA SER A 53 -5.54 20.26 -5.92
C SER A 53 -4.90 21.66 -5.92
N ASP A 54 -5.68 22.71 -5.68
CA ASP A 54 -5.22 24.11 -5.70
C ASP A 54 -4.24 24.49 -4.57
N ALA A 55 -4.11 23.67 -3.52
CA ALA A 55 -3.03 23.77 -2.53
C ALA A 55 -2.99 22.50 -1.66
N ILE A 56 -1.80 21.91 -1.48
CA ILE A 56 -1.57 20.87 -0.47
C ILE A 56 -1.52 21.57 0.90
N GLY A 57 -2.53 21.32 1.74
CA GLY A 57 -2.63 21.89 3.08
C GLY A 57 -1.84 21.09 4.12
N ALA A 58 -1.59 21.71 5.28
CA ALA A 58 -0.95 21.02 6.41
C ALA A 58 -1.78 19.82 6.91
N ALA A 59 -3.12 19.88 6.76
CA ALA A 59 -4.01 18.78 7.11
C ALA A 59 -3.82 17.57 6.18
N ASP A 60 -3.62 17.79 4.87
CA ASP A 60 -3.39 16.71 3.90
C ASP A 60 -2.09 15.96 4.20
N ILE A 61 -1.05 16.71 4.58
CA ILE A 61 0.24 16.16 5.01
C ILE A 61 0.09 15.38 6.32
N ALA A 62 -0.65 15.92 7.30
CA ALA A 62 -0.88 15.25 8.57
C ALA A 62 -1.68 13.95 8.40
N TRP A 63 -2.71 13.94 7.56
CA TRP A 63 -3.48 12.75 7.23
C TRP A 63 -2.66 11.74 6.43
N GLY A 64 -1.85 12.19 5.48
CA GLY A 64 -0.92 11.32 4.73
C GLY A 64 0.12 10.66 5.64
N ALA A 65 0.68 11.42 6.59
CA ALA A 65 1.62 10.91 7.57
C ALA A 65 0.96 9.90 8.52
N ALA A 66 -0.23 10.21 9.05
CA ALA A 66 -0.98 9.32 9.93
C ALA A 66 -1.36 8.01 9.23
N ALA A 67 -1.84 8.08 7.97
CA ALA A 67 -2.15 6.90 7.16
C ALA A 67 -0.89 6.06 6.85
N GLY A 68 0.24 6.73 6.58
CA GLY A 68 1.52 6.07 6.34
C GLY A 68 2.08 5.32 7.54
N ILE A 69 1.82 5.79 8.76
CA ILE A 69 2.21 5.13 10.02
C ILE A 69 1.28 3.96 10.34
N ALA A 70 -0.04 4.13 10.17
CA ALA A 70 -1.02 3.08 10.49
C ALA A 70 -0.91 1.84 9.59
N GLY A 71 -0.45 1.99 8.34
CA GLY A 71 -0.30 0.91 7.36
C GLY A 71 0.64 -0.24 7.77
N PRO A 72 1.93 0.03 8.06
CA PRO A 72 2.90 -1.01 8.40
C PRO A 72 2.66 -1.68 9.76
N ASP A 73 2.16 -0.93 10.74
CA ASP A 73 1.91 -1.45 12.10
C ASP A 73 0.85 -2.56 12.09
N GLY A 74 -0.24 -2.38 11.33
CA GLY A 74 -1.30 -3.39 11.21
C GLY A 74 -0.80 -4.72 10.61
N ALA A 75 0.08 -4.65 9.61
CA ALA A 75 0.67 -5.84 8.98
C ALA A 75 1.67 -6.55 9.93
N GLN A 76 2.49 -5.79 10.66
CA GLN A 76 3.42 -6.35 11.65
C GLN A 76 2.67 -7.00 12.83
N ILE A 77 1.64 -6.34 13.36
CA ILE A 77 0.85 -6.85 14.49
C ILE A 77 0.12 -8.15 14.10
N ALA A 78 -0.45 -8.21 12.90
CA ALA A 78 -1.11 -9.41 12.38
C ALA A 78 -0.13 -10.60 12.22
N MET A 79 1.13 -10.34 11.88
CA MET A 79 2.17 -11.38 11.74
C MET A 79 2.79 -11.80 13.09
N GLN A 80 2.85 -10.90 14.08
CA GLN A 80 3.37 -11.20 15.42
C GLN A 80 2.43 -12.04 16.27
N HIS A 81 1.14 -12.11 15.90
CA HIS A 81 0.18 -13.07 16.44
C HIS A 81 -0.05 -14.22 15.45
N PRO A 82 0.89 -15.17 15.28
CA PRO A 82 0.56 -16.41 14.61
C PRO A 82 -0.52 -17.07 15.46
N ARG A 83 -1.74 -17.18 14.93
CA ARG A 83 -2.80 -17.97 15.56
C ARG A 83 -2.24 -19.38 15.73
N ARG A 84 -1.87 -19.71 16.96
CA ARG A 84 -1.65 -21.08 17.40
C ARG A 84 -3.02 -21.74 17.35
N TYR A 85 -3.35 -22.37 16.22
CA TYR A 85 -4.43 -23.33 16.22
C TYR A 85 -3.89 -24.65 16.80
N PRO A 86 -4.64 -25.29 17.71
CA PRO A 86 -4.32 -26.60 18.25
C PRO A 86 -4.43 -27.70 17.20
#